data_AF-A0A0D6QWW6-F1
#
_entry.id   AF-A0A0D6QWW6-F1
#
_cell.length_a   1.000
_cell.length_b   1.000
_cell.length_c   1.000
_cell.angle_alpha   90.00
_cell.angle_beta   90.00
_cell.angle_gamma   90.00
#
_symmetry.space_group_name_H-M   'P 1'
#
loop_
_entity.id
_entity.type
_entity.pdbx_description
1 polymer ?
#
loop_
_entity_poly.entity_id
_entity_poly.type
_entity_poly.pdbx_seq_one_letter_code
_entity_poly.pdbx_strand_id
1 'polypeptide(L)'
;MLCTKKEVFSSCKSGIRAELPMSSINPMENFRSRQQAKKISGVTQRANGKDFVEFSPPRPLRTDEIPKIVDDFRIAARNARAAGFDGIEIHGAHGYLLDQFMKDSVNDRTDQYGGTLENRCRFALEVVEAVANEIGADRVGIRLSPFAAYLDSGDSNPEALGLYMAQALNKYNILYAHYVEPRMVTVGEAVSTDKSLLPMRKAFKGSFLVAGGYDRDDGNAAIASGKADLVVYGRLFLANPDLPKRFELNAPLNKYNRDTFYIPDPVVGYTDYPFL
;
A
#
# COMPACT_ATOMS: atom_id res chain seq x y z
N MET A 1 8.20 22.67 -14.18
CA MET A 1 8.31 22.97 -12.73
C MET A 1 9.48 22.16 -12.20
N LEU A 2 10.54 22.82 -11.70
CA LEU A 2 11.78 22.15 -11.25
C LEU A 2 11.49 21.15 -10.12
N CYS A 3 11.86 19.89 -10.30
CA CYS A 3 11.91 18.88 -9.25
C CYS A 3 13.38 18.60 -8.92
N THR A 4 13.94 19.32 -7.95
CA THR A 4 15.35 19.18 -7.52
C THR A 4 15.54 18.56 -6.14
N LYS A 5 14.52 17.89 -5.58
CA LYS A 5 14.71 16.98 -4.44
C LYS A 5 14.13 15.62 -4.77
N LYS A 6 15.00 14.61 -4.83
CA LYS A 6 14.57 13.22 -4.70
C LYS A 6 14.17 13.05 -3.24
N GLU A 7 12.87 13.02 -2.98
CA GLU A 7 12.35 12.58 -1.69
C GLU A 7 12.14 11.07 -1.76
N VAL A 8 12.67 10.34 -0.77
CA VAL A 8 12.54 8.88 -0.71
C VAL A 8 11.77 8.51 0.55
N PHE A 9 10.59 7.91 0.33
CA PHE A 9 9.74 7.38 1.39
C PHE A 9 9.90 5.86 1.49
N SER A 10 10.06 5.35 2.71
CA SER A 10 10.03 3.90 2.94
C SER A 10 8.58 3.44 3.07
N SER A 11 8.18 2.39 2.34
CA SER A 11 6.88 1.75 2.53
C SER A 11 7.00 0.68 3.60
N CYS A 12 6.47 0.94 4.80
CA CYS A 12 6.44 -0.03 5.88
C CYS A 12 5.33 -1.04 5.62
N LYS A 13 5.72 -2.27 5.26
CA LYS A 13 4.82 -3.41 5.09
C LYS A 13 4.94 -4.31 6.31
N SER A 14 3.87 -4.49 7.08
CA SER A 14 3.74 -5.71 7.88
C SER A 14 3.35 -6.84 6.94
N GLY A 15 4.36 -7.41 6.28
CA GLY A 15 4.21 -8.67 5.58
C GLY A 15 4.07 -9.75 6.62
N ILE A 16 2.86 -10.01 7.13
CA ILE A 16 2.57 -11.33 7.72
C ILE A 16 2.41 -12.32 6.56
N ARG A 17 3.51 -12.47 5.84
CA ARG A 17 3.74 -13.44 4.79
C ARG A 17 4.30 -14.65 5.50
N ALA A 18 3.72 -15.80 5.20
CA ALA A 18 4.16 -17.09 5.68
C ALA A 18 5.68 -17.24 5.53
N GLU A 19 6.41 -17.24 6.65
CA GLU A 19 7.75 -17.79 6.72
C GLU A 19 7.71 -19.20 7.35
N LEU A 20 8.43 -20.10 6.69
CA LEU A 20 8.89 -21.40 7.18
C LEU A 20 10.39 -21.52 6.80
N PRO A 21 11.20 -22.31 7.54
CA PRO A 21 12.23 -21.81 8.47
C PRO A 21 13.68 -21.81 7.94
N MET A 22 14.54 -21.00 8.61
CA MET A 22 16.02 -21.01 8.75
C MET A 22 16.89 -20.87 7.49
N SER A 23 17.96 -20.07 7.45
CA SER A 23 19.09 -19.81 8.40
C SER A 23 19.74 -18.48 7.98
N SER A 24 20.39 -17.63 8.79
CA SER A 24 21.14 -17.72 10.04
C SER A 24 21.23 -16.30 10.64
N ILE A 25 21.26 -16.21 11.98
CA ILE A 25 21.07 -15.04 12.87
C ILE A 25 19.62 -14.96 13.38
N ASN A 26 19.48 -15.12 14.69
CA ASN A 26 18.26 -15.51 15.40
C ASN A 26 17.41 -14.29 15.82
N PRO A 27 16.25 -14.07 15.18
CA PRO A 27 15.03 -13.62 15.84
C PRO A 27 13.88 -14.61 15.58
N MET A 28 14.12 -15.91 15.76
CA MET A 28 13.10 -16.95 15.57
C MET A 28 12.13 -16.99 16.74
N GLU A 29 11.01 -16.27 16.62
CA GLU A 29 9.67 -16.78 17.03
C GLU A 29 8.46 -15.93 16.59
N ASN A 30 8.64 -14.85 15.81
CA ASN A 30 7.60 -13.84 15.70
C ASN A 30 6.94 -13.79 14.29
N PHE A 31 5.60 -13.95 14.31
CA PHE A 31 4.60 -13.52 13.31
C PHE A 31 4.18 -14.45 12.14
N ARG A 32 3.30 -15.41 12.47
CA ARG A 32 2.42 -16.16 11.54
C ARG A 32 0.93 -15.83 11.70
N SER A 33 0.58 -14.56 11.82
CA SER A 33 -0.76 -14.13 12.22
C SER A 33 -1.54 -13.34 11.14
N ARG A 34 -2.64 -13.90 10.62
CA ARG A 34 -3.72 -13.10 9.98
C ARG A 34 -5.03 -13.39 10.68
N GLN A 35 -6.00 -12.49 10.58
CA GLN A 35 -7.25 -12.56 11.34
C GLN A 35 -8.19 -13.73 10.99
N GLN A 36 -8.12 -14.32 9.80
CA GLN A 36 -9.07 -15.36 9.36
C GLN A 36 -8.51 -16.79 9.48
N ALA A 37 -9.38 -17.75 9.77
CA ALA A 37 -9.09 -19.19 9.62
C ALA A 37 -9.22 -19.70 8.16
N LYS A 38 -9.71 -18.85 7.25
CA LYS A 38 -9.96 -19.20 5.85
C LYS A 38 -8.69 -19.02 5.01
N LYS A 39 -8.34 -20.07 4.26
CA LYS A 39 -7.21 -20.08 3.33
C LYS A 39 -7.51 -19.14 2.15
N ILE A 40 -6.57 -18.24 1.83
CA ILE A 40 -6.61 -17.45 0.59
C ILE A 40 -6.48 -18.40 -0.58
N SER A 41 -7.27 -18.19 -1.63
CA SER A 41 -7.14 -18.97 -2.84
C SER A 41 -5.82 -18.65 -3.56
N GLY A 42 -5.10 -19.69 -4.01
CA GLY A 42 -3.90 -19.53 -4.84
C GLY A 42 -2.57 -19.90 -4.17
N VAL A 43 -1.49 -19.56 -4.89
CA VAL A 43 -0.11 -19.91 -4.56
C VAL A 43 0.74 -18.66 -4.40
N THR A 44 1.72 -18.70 -3.50
CA THR A 44 2.76 -17.68 -3.35
C THR A 44 4.10 -18.22 -3.83
N GLN A 45 4.85 -17.38 -4.53
CA GLN A 45 6.21 -17.72 -4.92
C GLN A 45 7.11 -17.68 -3.67
N ARG A 46 7.96 -18.70 -3.51
CA ARG A 46 8.99 -18.76 -2.47
C ARG A 46 10.07 -17.72 -2.73
N ALA A 47 10.86 -17.42 -1.70
CA ALA A 47 12.01 -16.50 -1.79
C ALA A 47 13.06 -16.92 -2.83
N ASN A 48 13.08 -18.19 -3.24
CA ASN A 48 13.97 -18.68 -4.29
C ASN A 48 13.53 -18.31 -5.72
N GLY A 49 12.39 -17.62 -5.87
CA GLY A 49 11.89 -17.13 -7.17
C GLY A 49 11.45 -18.23 -8.15
N LYS A 50 11.43 -19.50 -7.73
CA LYS A 50 11.17 -20.66 -8.60
C LYS A 50 9.96 -21.47 -8.16
N ASP A 51 9.81 -21.68 -6.86
CA ASP A 51 8.76 -22.57 -6.36
C ASP A 51 7.51 -21.78 -5.98
N PHE A 52 6.35 -22.37 -6.25
CA PHE A 52 5.05 -21.88 -5.80
C PHE A 52 4.53 -22.78 -4.69
N VAL A 53 4.05 -22.20 -3.60
CA VAL A 53 3.43 -22.92 -2.48
C VAL A 53 2.07 -22.37 -2.17
N GLU A 54 1.16 -23.25 -1.77
CA GLU A 54 -0.15 -22.83 -1.28
C GLU A 54 -0.03 -22.04 0.02
N PHE A 55 -0.93 -21.07 0.22
CA PHE A 55 -1.01 -20.34 1.47
C PHE A 55 -1.36 -21.28 2.64
N SER A 56 -0.61 -21.20 3.74
CA SER A 56 -0.99 -21.86 4.98
C SER A 56 -2.20 -21.15 5.62
N PRO A 57 -3.13 -21.88 6.25
CA PRO A 57 -4.20 -21.27 7.04
C PRO A 57 -3.63 -20.28 8.07
N PRO A 58 -4.16 -19.06 8.19
CA PRO A 58 -3.65 -18.10 9.16
C PRO A 58 -4.16 -18.37 10.58
N ARG A 59 -3.45 -17.83 11.59
CA ARG A 59 -3.93 -17.75 12.98
C ARG A 59 -4.45 -16.35 13.32
N PRO A 60 -5.71 -16.21 13.79
CA PRO A 60 -6.24 -14.93 14.26
C PRO A 60 -5.36 -14.29 15.34
N LEU A 61 -5.08 -12.99 15.20
CA LEU A 61 -4.40 -12.22 16.25
C LEU A 61 -5.28 -12.16 17.50
N ARG A 62 -4.71 -12.35 18.67
CA ARG A 62 -5.41 -12.03 19.91
C ARG A 62 -5.40 -10.52 20.11
N THR A 63 -6.39 -10.02 20.84
CA THR A 63 -6.54 -8.59 21.13
C THR A 63 -5.31 -8.00 21.82
N ASP A 64 -4.67 -8.77 22.71
CA ASP A 64 -3.45 -8.38 23.44
C ASP A 64 -2.18 -8.36 22.58
N GLU A 65 -2.22 -8.94 21.37
CA GLU A 65 -1.07 -8.93 20.45
C GLU A 65 -1.01 -7.65 19.59
N ILE A 66 -2.15 -6.97 19.41
CA ILE A 66 -2.25 -5.81 18.51
C ILE A 66 -1.36 -4.65 18.96
N PRO A 67 -1.31 -4.26 20.25
CA PRO A 67 -0.42 -3.18 20.70
C PRO A 67 1.06 -3.43 20.40
N LYS A 68 1.51 -4.69 20.45
CA LYS A 68 2.90 -5.04 20.08
C LYS A 68 3.17 -4.78 18.60
N ILE A 69 2.21 -5.09 17.73
CA ILE A 69 2.36 -4.86 16.29
C ILE A 69 2.34 -3.36 15.97
N VAL A 70 1.52 -2.57 16.68
CA VAL A 70 1.57 -1.10 16.60
C VAL A 70 2.98 -0.61 16.97
N ASP A 71 3.58 -1.16 18.02
CA ASP A 71 4.95 -0.83 18.43
C ASP A 71 6.00 -1.25 17.38
N ASP A 72 5.82 -2.40 16.72
CA ASP A 72 6.70 -2.84 15.63
C ASP A 72 6.69 -1.83 14.45
N PHE A 73 5.52 -1.29 14.08
CA PHE A 73 5.43 -0.21 13.08
C PHE A 73 6.15 1.06 13.54
N ARG A 74 6.01 1.43 14.81
CA ARG A 74 6.70 2.59 15.41
C ARG A 74 8.22 2.42 15.35
N ILE A 75 8.73 1.25 15.74
CA ILE A 75 10.16 0.91 15.67
C ILE A 75 10.65 0.91 14.21
N ALA A 76 9.88 0.34 13.29
CA ALA A 76 10.22 0.36 11.87
C ALA A 76 10.34 1.79 11.31
N ALA A 77 9.43 2.68 11.71
CA ALA A 77 9.48 4.09 11.31
C ALA A 77 10.73 4.80 11.85
N ARG A 78 11.08 4.59 13.13
CA ARG A 78 12.34 5.08 13.71
C ARG A 78 13.55 4.59 12.92
N ASN A 79 13.60 3.29 12.60
CA ASN A 79 14.72 2.70 11.87
C ASN A 79 14.82 3.26 10.45
N ALA A 80 13.70 3.47 9.77
CA ALA A 80 13.68 4.11 8.45
C ALA A 80 14.24 5.55 8.53
N ARG A 81 13.88 6.32 9.55
CA ARG A 81 14.47 7.65 9.79
C ARG A 81 15.97 7.58 10.04
N ALA A 82 16.42 6.62 10.86
CA ALA A 82 17.85 6.41 11.11
C ALA A 82 18.63 6.00 9.85
N ALA A 83 17.97 5.33 8.90
CA ALA A 83 18.54 4.97 7.60
C ALA A 83 18.53 6.13 6.58
N GLY A 84 17.98 7.30 6.92
CA GLY A 84 18.02 8.50 6.08
C GLY A 84 16.81 8.72 5.17
N PHE A 85 15.71 7.97 5.34
CA PHE A 85 14.47 8.21 4.58
C PHE A 85 13.80 9.52 5.00
N ASP A 86 13.25 10.27 4.04
CA ASP A 86 12.58 11.57 4.28
C ASP A 86 11.26 11.42 5.03
N GLY A 87 10.59 10.29 4.84
CA GLY A 87 9.37 9.93 5.54
C GLY A 87 8.98 8.47 5.32
N ILE A 88 7.82 8.10 5.84
CA ILE A 88 7.31 6.74 5.83
C ILE A 88 5.91 6.74 5.20
N GLU A 89 5.68 5.80 4.27
CA GLU A 89 4.34 5.42 3.83
C GLU A 89 3.89 4.15 4.57
N ILE A 90 2.82 4.24 5.35
CA ILE A 90 2.17 3.09 5.98
C ILE A 90 1.39 2.34 4.90
N HIS A 91 1.65 1.03 4.75
CA HIS A 91 0.93 0.23 3.78
C HIS A 91 -0.40 -0.32 4.35
N GLY A 92 -1.49 0.42 4.13
CA GLY A 92 -2.87 0.05 4.48
C GLY A 92 -3.71 -0.49 3.32
N ALA A 93 -3.11 -1.22 2.38
CA ALA A 93 -3.75 -1.55 1.09
C ALA A 93 -3.45 -3.00 0.65
N HIS A 94 -4.03 -3.41 -0.49
CA HIS A 94 -3.73 -4.63 -1.24
C HIS A 94 -3.78 -5.92 -0.42
N GLY A 95 -4.79 -6.09 0.44
CA GLY A 95 -5.01 -7.32 1.20
C GLY A 95 -3.88 -7.68 2.17
N TYR A 96 -3.01 -6.72 2.53
CA TYR A 96 -2.06 -6.88 3.64
C TYR A 96 -2.76 -6.63 4.98
N LEU A 97 -2.02 -6.75 6.09
CA LEU A 97 -2.59 -6.85 7.44
C LEU A 97 -3.60 -5.74 7.76
N LEU A 98 -3.23 -4.47 7.58
CA LEU A 98 -4.12 -3.35 7.90
C LEU A 98 -5.36 -3.33 6.99
N ASP A 99 -5.20 -3.67 5.71
CA ASP A 99 -6.32 -3.76 4.75
C ASP A 99 -7.28 -4.90 5.14
N GLN A 100 -6.75 -6.03 5.62
CA GLN A 100 -7.57 -7.14 6.12
C GLN A 100 -8.40 -6.75 7.35
N PHE A 101 -7.83 -5.99 8.30
CA PHE A 101 -8.59 -5.47 9.44
C PHE A 101 -9.69 -4.51 8.96
N MET A 102 -9.38 -3.65 7.98
CA MET A 102 -10.33 -2.66 7.48
C MET A 102 -11.49 -3.25 6.67
N LYS A 103 -11.40 -4.50 6.19
CA LYS A 103 -12.32 -5.08 5.19
C LYS A 103 -13.17 -6.24 5.71
N ASP A 104 -14.48 -6.19 5.46
CA ASP A 104 -15.48 -7.05 6.13
C ASP A 104 -15.58 -8.44 5.51
N SER A 105 -15.07 -8.63 4.29
CA SER A 105 -14.95 -9.97 3.71
C SER A 105 -13.90 -10.81 4.44
N VAL A 106 -13.00 -10.17 5.21
CA VAL A 106 -11.88 -10.83 5.90
C VAL A 106 -11.97 -10.70 7.42
N ASN A 107 -12.33 -9.53 7.94
CA ASN A 107 -12.40 -9.28 9.38
C ASN A 107 -13.74 -9.74 9.97
N ASP A 108 -13.74 -10.93 10.56
CA ASP A 108 -14.87 -11.56 11.26
C ASP A 108 -14.79 -11.41 12.78
N ARG A 109 -13.99 -10.47 13.29
CA ARG A 109 -13.80 -10.28 14.74
C ARG A 109 -15.03 -9.72 15.41
N THR A 110 -15.18 -10.10 16.67
CA THR A 110 -16.24 -9.65 17.58
C THR A 110 -15.74 -8.74 18.70
N ASP A 111 -14.43 -8.45 18.74
CA ASP A 111 -13.82 -7.53 19.71
C ASP A 111 -13.79 -6.08 19.19
N GLN A 112 -13.08 -5.18 19.87
CA GLN A 112 -13.01 -3.76 19.52
C GLN A 112 -12.34 -3.45 18.17
N TYR A 113 -11.80 -4.48 17.49
CA TYR A 113 -11.17 -4.38 16.18
C TYR A 113 -12.01 -4.97 15.04
N GLY A 114 -13.26 -5.37 15.29
CA GLY A 114 -14.18 -5.92 14.29
C GLY A 114 -15.62 -5.42 14.37
N GLY A 115 -16.45 -5.90 13.45
CA GLY A 115 -17.85 -5.51 13.33
C GLY A 115 -18.03 -4.14 12.66
N THR A 116 -18.22 -3.08 13.45
CA THR A 116 -18.53 -1.75 12.92
C THR A 116 -17.38 -1.18 12.10
N LEU A 117 -17.68 -0.29 11.15
CA LEU A 117 -16.65 0.35 10.31
C LEU A 117 -15.57 1.06 11.15
N GLU A 118 -15.97 1.73 12.23
CA GLU A 118 -15.04 2.36 13.17
C GLU A 118 -14.06 1.33 13.78
N ASN A 119 -14.58 0.22 14.30
CA ASN A 119 -13.76 -0.81 14.93
C ASN A 119 -12.79 -1.45 13.92
N ARG A 120 -13.26 -1.72 12.70
CA ARG A 120 -12.42 -2.27 11.61
C ARG A 120 -11.27 -1.34 11.25
N CYS A 121 -11.49 -0.04 11.30
CA CYS A 121 -10.47 0.97 11.01
C CYS A 121 -9.54 1.29 12.20
N ARG A 122 -9.94 0.93 13.43
CA ARG A 122 -9.24 1.28 14.68
C ARG A 122 -7.75 0.94 14.63
N PHE A 123 -7.40 -0.28 14.24
CA PHE A 123 -6.01 -0.73 14.21
C PHE A 123 -5.14 0.09 13.23
N ALA A 124 -5.65 0.40 12.03
CA ALA A 124 -4.92 1.21 11.07
C ALA A 124 -4.68 2.63 11.62
N LEU A 125 -5.66 3.21 12.32
CA LEU A 125 -5.54 4.53 12.93
C LEU A 125 -4.58 4.54 14.14
N GLU A 126 -4.55 3.47 14.96
CA GLU A 126 -3.56 3.28 16.02
C GLU A 126 -2.13 3.23 15.46
N VAL A 127 -1.92 2.55 14.33
CA VAL A 127 -0.62 2.54 13.63
C VAL A 127 -0.24 3.92 13.10
N VAL A 128 -1.20 4.64 12.48
CA VAL A 128 -0.96 6.02 12.01
C VAL A 128 -0.55 6.93 13.17
N GLU A 129 -1.27 6.87 14.28
CA GLU A 129 -0.97 7.65 15.48
C GLU A 129 0.42 7.35 16.03
N ALA A 130 0.75 6.07 16.21
CA ALA A 130 2.04 5.65 16.76
C ALA A 130 3.22 6.09 15.88
N VAL A 131 3.10 5.93 14.55
CA VAL A 131 4.14 6.35 13.60
C VAL A 131 4.25 7.88 13.56
N ALA A 132 3.13 8.60 13.50
CA ALA A 132 3.13 10.07 13.51
C ALA A 132 3.76 10.64 14.79
N ASN A 133 3.48 10.04 15.95
CA ASN A 133 4.09 10.45 17.22
C ASN A 133 5.61 10.18 17.27
N GLU A 134 6.10 9.14 16.59
CA GLU A 134 7.53 8.78 16.59
C GLU A 134 8.36 9.68 15.67
N ILE A 135 7.86 9.98 14.46
CA ILE A 135 8.69 10.63 13.41
C ILE A 135 8.18 12.01 12.97
N GLY A 136 7.06 12.46 13.51
CA GLY A 136 6.35 13.67 13.09
C GLY A 136 5.34 13.39 11.96
N ALA A 137 4.10 13.87 12.12
CA ALA A 137 3.00 13.65 11.18
C ALA A 137 3.27 14.20 9.78
N ASP A 138 4.05 15.28 9.69
CA ASP A 138 4.53 15.89 8.44
C ASP A 138 5.45 15.00 7.61
N ARG A 139 5.81 13.82 8.12
CA ARG A 139 6.64 12.80 7.45
C ARG A 139 5.92 11.48 7.24
N VAL A 140 4.61 11.43 7.47
CA VAL A 140 3.81 10.22 7.39
C VAL A 140 2.82 10.32 6.25
N GLY A 141 2.78 9.28 5.41
CA GLY A 141 1.68 9.02 4.52
C GLY A 141 1.05 7.66 4.80
N ILE A 142 -0.16 7.43 4.27
CA ILE A 142 -0.78 6.10 4.27
C ILE A 142 -1.32 5.78 2.88
N ARG A 143 -1.09 4.54 2.44
CA ARG A 143 -1.64 4.01 1.20
C ARG A 143 -2.86 3.13 1.45
N LEU A 144 -3.96 3.40 0.74
CA LEU A 144 -5.25 2.74 0.88
C LEU A 144 -5.77 2.23 -0.47
N SER A 145 -6.46 1.08 -0.47
CA SER A 145 -7.08 0.50 -1.67
C SER A 145 -8.50 0.00 -1.37
N PRO A 146 -9.43 0.91 -1.06
CA PRO A 146 -10.77 0.53 -0.59
C PRO A 146 -11.51 -0.37 -1.59
N PHE A 147 -11.35 -0.10 -2.89
CA PHE A 147 -12.03 -0.83 -3.97
C PHE A 147 -11.32 -2.10 -4.44
N ALA A 148 -10.09 -2.33 -4.01
CA ALA A 148 -9.36 -3.53 -4.41
C ALA A 148 -9.92 -4.75 -3.68
N ALA A 149 -9.96 -5.90 -4.35
CA ALA A 149 -10.30 -7.20 -3.79
C ALA A 149 -9.08 -8.16 -3.80
N TYR A 150 -7.86 -7.59 -3.77
CA TYR A 150 -6.63 -8.37 -3.87
C TYR A 150 -6.47 -9.33 -2.68
N LEU A 151 -5.95 -10.55 -2.95
CA LEU A 151 -5.81 -11.63 -1.95
C LEU A 151 -7.11 -11.95 -1.22
N ASP A 152 -8.23 -11.98 -1.95
CA ASP A 152 -9.57 -12.25 -1.44
C ASP A 152 -10.02 -11.28 -0.32
N SER A 153 -9.49 -10.05 -0.34
CA SER A 153 -9.77 -9.00 0.64
C SER A 153 -10.56 -7.85 0.01
N GLY A 154 -11.88 -7.97 0.01
CA GLY A 154 -12.84 -6.97 -0.47
C GLY A 154 -13.67 -6.37 0.67
N ASP A 155 -14.41 -5.32 0.37
CA ASP A 155 -15.35 -4.70 1.32
C ASP A 155 -16.76 -4.66 0.70
N SER A 156 -17.80 -4.86 1.51
CA SER A 156 -19.19 -4.76 1.05
C SER A 156 -19.59 -3.31 0.69
N ASN A 157 -18.94 -2.31 1.28
CA ASN A 157 -19.17 -0.89 1.00
C ASN A 157 -17.83 -0.10 0.97
N PRO A 158 -17.04 -0.27 -0.11
CA PRO A 158 -15.71 0.34 -0.21
C PRO A 158 -15.75 1.88 -0.27
N GLU A 159 -16.87 2.47 -0.68
CA GLU A 159 -17.07 3.91 -0.66
C GLU A 159 -17.16 4.45 0.77
N ALA A 160 -17.98 3.82 1.62
CA ALA A 160 -18.08 4.17 3.02
C ALA A 160 -16.73 3.99 3.74
N LEU A 161 -16.03 2.87 3.49
CA LEU A 161 -14.71 2.61 4.06
C LEU A 161 -13.69 3.68 3.65
N GLY A 162 -13.58 3.96 2.35
CA GLY A 162 -12.62 4.93 1.86
C GLY A 162 -12.90 6.34 2.36
N LEU A 163 -14.18 6.74 2.44
CA LEU A 163 -14.59 8.06 2.93
C LEU A 163 -14.33 8.20 4.44
N TYR A 164 -14.67 7.17 5.23
CA TYR A 164 -14.42 7.16 6.66
C TYR A 164 -12.92 7.33 6.96
N MET A 165 -12.05 6.58 6.28
CA MET A 165 -10.61 6.72 6.46
C MET A 165 -10.12 8.11 6.07
N ALA A 166 -10.56 8.67 4.95
CA ALA A 166 -10.19 10.03 4.54
C ALA A 166 -10.57 11.09 5.59
N GLN A 167 -11.73 10.93 6.24
CA GLN A 167 -12.18 11.82 7.31
C GLN A 167 -11.36 11.62 8.60
N ALA A 168 -11.18 10.37 9.03
CA ALA A 168 -10.51 10.02 10.28
C ALA A 168 -9.03 10.41 10.28
N LEU A 169 -8.35 10.26 9.13
CA LEU A 169 -6.92 10.60 8.98
C LEU A 169 -6.63 12.08 9.23
N ASN A 170 -7.60 12.98 9.03
CA ASN A 170 -7.44 14.40 9.31
C ASN A 170 -7.13 14.69 10.79
N LYS A 171 -7.54 13.83 11.73
CA LYS A 171 -7.23 13.99 13.17
C LYS A 171 -5.71 13.96 13.43
N TYR A 172 -4.97 13.22 12.61
CA TYR A 172 -3.55 12.96 12.81
C TYR A 172 -2.64 13.92 12.03
N ASN A 173 -3.22 14.80 11.20
CA ASN A 173 -2.49 15.78 10.38
C ASN A 173 -1.32 15.17 9.58
N ILE A 174 -1.50 13.95 9.07
CA ILE A 174 -0.48 13.28 8.25
C ILE A 174 -0.28 14.01 6.92
N LEU A 175 0.94 13.94 6.39
CA LEU A 175 1.35 14.64 5.17
C LEU A 175 0.45 14.32 3.98
N TYR A 176 0.18 13.03 3.73
CA TYR A 176 -0.60 12.63 2.57
C TYR A 176 -1.42 11.35 2.77
N ALA A 177 -2.48 11.24 1.97
CA ALA A 177 -3.22 10.00 1.78
C ALA A 177 -3.11 9.55 0.32
N HIS A 178 -2.66 8.33 0.11
CA HIS A 178 -2.41 7.75 -1.21
C HIS A 178 -3.46 6.68 -1.51
N TYR A 179 -4.40 6.99 -2.39
CA TYR A 179 -5.49 6.08 -2.75
C TYR A 179 -5.25 5.40 -4.09
N VAL A 180 -5.54 4.10 -4.13
CA VAL A 180 -5.55 3.32 -5.36
C VAL A 180 -6.91 3.44 -6.03
N GLU A 181 -6.89 3.76 -7.33
CA GLU A 181 -8.07 3.99 -8.16
C GLU A 181 -9.01 2.76 -8.23
N PRO A 182 -10.33 2.95 -8.28
CA PRO A 182 -11.31 1.87 -8.34
C PRO A 182 -11.17 0.96 -9.57
N ARG A 183 -10.56 1.47 -10.65
CA ARG A 183 -10.23 0.69 -11.85
C ARG A 183 -9.20 -0.42 -11.58
N MET A 184 -8.55 -0.44 -10.42
CA MET A 184 -7.57 -1.45 -10.01
C MET A 184 -8.15 -2.41 -8.96
N VAL A 185 -9.04 -3.31 -9.37
CA VAL A 185 -9.71 -4.26 -8.46
C VAL A 185 -8.80 -5.43 -8.07
N THR A 186 -8.07 -5.99 -9.03
CA THR A 186 -7.12 -7.11 -8.84
C THR A 186 -5.76 -6.76 -9.45
N VAL A 187 -4.78 -7.66 -9.30
CA VAL A 187 -3.49 -7.49 -10.00
C VAL A 187 -3.72 -7.70 -11.50
N GLY A 188 -3.39 -6.69 -12.29
CA GLY A 188 -3.51 -6.77 -13.74
C GLY A 188 -3.76 -5.41 -14.38
N GLU A 189 -4.64 -5.42 -15.36
CA GLU A 189 -5.05 -4.22 -16.10
C GLU A 189 -6.22 -3.50 -15.43
N ALA A 190 -6.37 -2.23 -15.80
CA ALA A 190 -7.48 -1.42 -15.35
C ALA A 190 -8.81 -1.96 -15.93
N VAL A 191 -9.86 -1.94 -15.13
CA VAL A 191 -11.23 -2.26 -15.56
C VAL A 191 -12.06 -0.99 -15.65
N SER A 192 -13.05 -0.98 -16.55
CA SER A 192 -14.00 0.13 -16.63
C SER A 192 -14.89 0.17 -15.39
N THR A 193 -15.09 1.35 -14.82
CA THR A 193 -15.91 1.56 -13.62
C THR A 193 -16.41 3.01 -13.56
N ASP A 194 -17.57 3.19 -12.96
CA ASP A 194 -18.20 4.47 -12.63
C ASP A 194 -17.82 5.00 -11.23
N LYS A 195 -17.12 4.17 -10.43
CA LYS A 195 -16.69 4.51 -9.08
C LYS A 195 -15.59 5.58 -9.11
N SER A 196 -15.53 6.39 -8.04
CA SER A 196 -14.64 7.54 -7.97
C SER A 196 -14.02 7.75 -6.58
N LEU A 197 -12.79 8.25 -6.55
CA LEU A 197 -12.11 8.73 -5.34
C LEU A 197 -12.48 10.16 -4.96
N LEU A 198 -13.29 10.87 -5.75
CA LEU A 198 -13.62 12.28 -5.52
C LEU A 198 -14.20 12.56 -4.12
N PRO A 199 -15.09 11.71 -3.54
CA PRO A 199 -15.55 11.91 -2.17
C PRO A 199 -14.41 11.89 -1.14
N MET A 200 -13.42 11.01 -1.31
CA MET A 200 -12.26 10.88 -0.42
C MET A 200 -11.32 12.09 -0.57
N ARG A 201 -11.06 12.54 -1.80
CA ARG A 201 -10.31 13.79 -2.06
C ARG A 201 -10.98 14.98 -1.37
N LYS A 202 -12.30 15.13 -1.49
CA LYS A 202 -13.04 16.24 -0.84
C LYS A 202 -12.98 16.17 0.69
N ALA A 203 -12.87 14.98 1.28
CA ALA A 203 -12.87 14.78 2.71
C ALA A 203 -11.48 14.92 3.37
N PHE A 204 -10.41 14.50 2.70
CA PHE A 204 -9.05 14.60 3.22
C PHE A 204 -8.47 16.00 3.01
N LYS A 205 -7.88 16.58 4.06
CA LYS A 205 -7.39 17.97 4.07
C LYS A 205 -5.92 18.12 3.68
N GLY A 206 -5.14 17.05 3.76
CA GLY A 206 -3.73 17.05 3.35
C GLY A 206 -3.54 16.76 1.85
N SER A 207 -2.32 16.39 1.47
CA SER A 207 -2.02 16.04 0.07
C SER A 207 -2.66 14.71 -0.34
N PHE A 208 -3.37 14.67 -1.46
CA PHE A 208 -4.06 13.47 -1.93
C PHE A 208 -3.40 12.91 -3.18
N LEU A 209 -2.79 11.74 -3.03
CA LEU A 209 -2.10 11.01 -4.08
C LEU A 209 -3.05 9.98 -4.68
N VAL A 210 -3.05 9.85 -6.00
CA VAL A 210 -3.80 8.81 -6.71
C VAL A 210 -2.86 7.91 -7.50
N ALA A 211 -3.18 6.62 -7.55
CA ALA A 211 -2.43 5.64 -8.30
C ALA A 211 -3.35 4.63 -8.96
N GLY A 212 -2.97 4.12 -10.13
CA GLY A 212 -3.66 3.00 -10.76
C GLY A 212 -4.13 3.29 -12.17
N GLY A 213 -3.41 2.74 -13.15
CA GLY A 213 -3.82 2.76 -14.55
C GLY A 213 -3.74 4.13 -15.24
N TYR A 214 -3.05 5.09 -14.64
CA TYR A 214 -2.80 6.39 -15.26
C TYR A 214 -1.76 6.29 -16.38
N ASP A 215 -2.01 7.02 -17.46
CA ASP A 215 -1.04 7.49 -18.43
C ASP A 215 -0.73 8.99 -18.17
N ARG A 216 -0.07 9.65 -19.12
CA ARG A 216 0.27 11.07 -18.99
C ARG A 216 -0.96 11.95 -19.04
N ASP A 217 -1.85 11.69 -19.99
CA ASP A 217 -2.91 12.62 -20.35
C ASP A 217 -4.05 12.56 -19.32
N ASP A 218 -4.44 11.35 -18.87
CA ASP A 218 -5.42 11.21 -17.80
C ASP A 218 -4.84 11.61 -16.42
N GLY A 219 -3.53 11.46 -16.22
CA GLY A 219 -2.82 11.98 -15.05
C GLY A 219 -2.86 13.51 -14.99
N ASN A 220 -2.52 14.18 -16.09
CA ASN A 220 -2.64 15.64 -16.22
C ASN A 220 -4.08 16.11 -16.00
N ALA A 221 -5.07 15.41 -16.55
CA ALA A 221 -6.48 15.73 -16.34
C ALA A 221 -6.91 15.58 -14.88
N ALA A 222 -6.41 14.58 -14.15
CA ALA A 222 -6.69 14.40 -12.73
C ALA A 222 -6.19 15.57 -11.87
N ILE A 223 -4.96 16.05 -12.13
CA ILE A 223 -4.41 17.23 -11.46
C ILE A 223 -5.19 18.50 -11.84
N ALA A 224 -5.40 18.74 -13.13
CA ALA A 224 -6.08 19.95 -13.62
C ALA A 224 -7.52 20.07 -13.11
N SER A 225 -8.20 18.94 -12.88
CA SER A 225 -9.57 18.91 -12.33
C SER A 225 -9.63 18.90 -10.80
N GLY A 226 -8.50 18.96 -10.10
CA GLY A 226 -8.44 18.94 -8.63
C GLY A 226 -8.84 17.59 -8.01
N LYS A 227 -8.82 16.50 -8.80
CA LYS A 227 -9.11 15.15 -8.30
C LYS A 227 -7.96 14.57 -7.47
N ALA A 228 -6.75 15.07 -7.67
CA ALA A 228 -5.55 14.71 -6.93
C ALA A 228 -4.55 15.87 -6.92
N ASP A 229 -3.63 15.86 -5.96
CA ASP A 229 -2.49 16.78 -5.96
C ASP A 229 -1.26 16.15 -6.62
N LEU A 230 -1.16 14.81 -6.59
CA LEU A 230 -0.07 14.05 -7.19
C LEU A 230 -0.60 12.74 -7.80
N VAL A 231 0.00 12.33 -8.92
CA VAL A 231 -0.27 11.05 -9.58
C VAL A 231 0.96 10.14 -9.45
N VAL A 232 0.74 8.91 -9.01
CA VAL A 232 1.80 7.93 -8.74
C VAL A 232 1.82 6.87 -9.84
N TYR A 233 2.98 6.70 -10.47
CA TYR A 233 3.21 5.73 -11.54
C TYR A 233 4.13 4.59 -11.08
N GLY A 234 3.70 3.34 -11.30
CA GLY A 234 4.49 2.15 -11.00
C GLY A 234 5.10 1.51 -12.26
N ARG A 235 4.26 0.80 -13.03
CA ARG A 235 4.68 0.06 -14.24
C ARG A 235 5.43 0.91 -15.26
N LEU A 236 4.97 2.16 -15.49
CA LEU A 236 5.65 3.07 -16.42
C LEU A 236 7.03 3.46 -15.90
N PHE A 237 7.17 3.77 -14.60
CA PHE A 237 8.46 4.16 -14.02
C PHE A 237 9.47 3.01 -14.03
N LEU A 238 9.02 1.77 -13.83
CA LEU A 238 9.90 0.59 -13.90
C LEU A 238 10.62 0.51 -15.26
N ALA A 239 9.90 0.70 -16.36
CA ALA A 239 10.48 0.63 -17.71
C ALA A 239 11.08 1.95 -18.20
N ASN A 240 10.78 3.07 -17.53
CA ASN A 240 11.15 4.41 -17.97
C ASN A 240 11.77 5.15 -16.78
N PRO A 241 13.08 4.97 -16.50
CA PRO A 241 13.71 5.58 -15.33
C PRO A 241 13.70 7.12 -15.37
N ASP A 242 13.54 7.69 -16.57
CA ASP A 242 13.40 9.10 -16.89
C ASP A 242 11.96 9.49 -17.31
N LEU A 243 10.95 8.77 -16.80
CA LEU A 243 9.53 9.00 -17.11
C LEU A 243 9.11 10.48 -17.08
N PRO A 244 9.51 11.31 -16.08
CA PRO A 244 9.15 12.73 -16.09
C PRO A 244 9.67 13.48 -17.32
N LYS A 245 10.89 13.17 -17.77
CA LYS A 245 11.48 13.80 -18.95
C LYS A 245 10.79 13.35 -20.23
N ARG A 246 10.43 12.07 -20.33
CA ARG A 246 9.63 11.53 -21.44
C ARG A 246 8.26 12.19 -21.53
N PHE A 247 7.59 12.38 -20.40
CA PHE A 247 6.31 13.09 -20.37
C PHE A 247 6.43 14.55 -20.81
N GLU A 248 7.45 15.26 -20.30
CA GLU A 248 7.74 16.65 -20.70
C GLU A 248 7.97 16.79 -22.21
N LEU A 249 8.73 15.86 -22.81
CA LEU A 249 9.08 15.90 -24.23
C LEU A 249 8.05 15.23 -25.15
N ASN A 250 6.98 14.65 -24.60
CA ASN A 250 6.09 13.75 -25.34
C ASN A 250 6.84 12.64 -26.10
N ALA A 251 7.88 12.09 -25.46
CA ALA A 251 8.71 11.05 -26.05
C ALA A 251 8.05 9.67 -25.93
N PRO A 252 8.38 8.71 -26.82
CA PRO A 252 7.92 7.34 -26.70
C PRO A 252 8.31 6.71 -25.35
N LEU A 253 7.44 5.86 -24.82
CA LEU A 253 7.70 5.10 -23.59
C LEU A 253 8.22 3.71 -23.93
N ASN A 254 9.24 3.27 -23.20
CA ASN A 254 9.66 1.88 -23.19
C ASN A 254 8.50 1.00 -22.71
N LYS A 255 8.32 -0.16 -23.35
CA LYS A 255 7.34 -1.16 -22.91
C LYS A 255 7.91 -1.94 -21.73
N TYR A 256 7.14 -2.04 -20.65
CA TYR A 256 7.50 -2.89 -19.53
C TYR A 256 7.33 -4.36 -19.89
N ASN A 257 8.23 -5.21 -19.37
CA ASN A 257 8.09 -6.66 -19.44
C ASN A 257 7.59 -7.21 -18.10
N ARG A 258 6.40 -7.82 -18.08
CA ARG A 258 5.82 -8.37 -16.84
C ARG A 258 6.56 -9.60 -16.34
N ASP A 259 7.17 -10.38 -17.23
CA ASP A 259 7.83 -11.64 -16.87
C ASP A 259 9.09 -11.40 -16.03
N THR A 260 9.63 -10.17 -16.04
CA THR A 260 10.82 -9.78 -15.30
C THR A 260 10.53 -9.01 -14.01
N PHE A 261 9.25 -8.77 -13.64
CA PHE A 261 8.94 -7.92 -12.47
C PHE A 261 9.43 -8.49 -11.14
N TYR A 262 9.49 -9.82 -11.03
CA TYR A 262 9.78 -10.51 -9.77
C TYR A 262 10.83 -11.61 -9.93
N ILE A 263 11.69 -11.50 -10.95
CA ILE A 263 12.83 -12.41 -11.10
C ILE A 263 13.97 -11.95 -10.17
N PRO A 264 14.83 -12.87 -9.71
CA PRO A 264 15.95 -12.52 -8.83
C PRO A 264 17.13 -11.88 -9.57
N ASP A 265 17.02 -11.68 -10.88
CA ASP A 265 18.09 -11.09 -11.69
C ASP A 265 18.24 -9.59 -11.36
N PRO A 266 19.45 -9.10 -11.02
CA PRO A 266 19.66 -7.71 -10.61
C PRO A 266 19.69 -6.72 -11.79
N VAL A 267 19.71 -7.21 -13.02
CA VAL A 267 19.85 -6.37 -14.23
C VAL A 267 18.62 -6.47 -15.10
N VAL A 268 18.25 -7.69 -15.50
CA VAL A 268 17.25 -7.95 -16.55
C VAL A 268 15.87 -7.44 -16.16
N GLY A 269 15.38 -6.44 -16.88
CA GLY A 269 14.09 -5.80 -16.62
C GLY A 269 14.04 -5.01 -15.31
N TYR A 270 15.19 -4.56 -14.80
CA TYR A 270 15.32 -3.74 -13.59
C TYR A 270 16.23 -2.52 -13.81
N THR A 271 17.50 -2.72 -14.15
CA THR A 271 18.48 -1.63 -14.36
C THR A 271 18.92 -1.46 -15.81
N ASP A 272 18.42 -2.31 -16.72
CA ASP A 272 18.78 -2.34 -18.14
C ASP A 272 17.80 -1.56 -19.06
N TYR A 273 16.77 -0.93 -18.49
CA TYR A 273 15.89 -0.06 -19.28
C TYR A 273 16.61 1.23 -19.72
N PRO A 274 16.58 1.59 -21.02
CA PRO A 274 17.32 2.73 -21.53
C PRO A 274 16.67 4.07 -21.15
N PHE A 275 17.52 5.07 -20.94
CA PHE A 275 17.15 6.49 -20.89
C PHE A 275 16.94 7.03 -22.31
N LEU A 276 16.35 8.22 -22.44
CA LEU A 276 16.32 8.99 -23.70
C LEU A 276 17.72 9.38 -24.20
#